data_AF-A0A0Q8ITN5-F1
#
_entry.id   AF-A0A0Q8ITN5-F1
#
_cell.length_a   1.000
_cell.length_b   1.000
_cell.length_c   1.000
_cell.angle_alpha   90.00
_cell.angle_beta   90.00
_cell.angle_gamma   90.00
#
_symmetry.space_group_name_H-M   'P 1'
#
loop_
_entity.id
_entity.type
_entity.pdbx_description
1 polymer ?
#
loop_
_entity_poly.entity_id
_entity_poly.type
_entity_poly.pdbx_seq_one_letter_code
_entity_poly.pdbx_strand_id
1 'polypeptide(L)'
;MGVNLPGDVTVAGFRLAQVKDALRAYSRTGEAENFFELKSFAPTRLEAAVLYEELLERRFIDPSAAARDQTLTDSGLALASGKAKRSSLRVAQKVIDELLARVEEMNLHAHPLNVVQKIWLFGSAMREQPTVGDIDLAIEMARNPEFPDDGARSERLRQLVNLAPDHLPYFRKLNWHEERSIFGERRHALLAGAHIGLDELERLGVPCRLIFDWERGGKVDDDVVPRHPRSNGRSNEMPAQRELPDLTPIASIAQPMNARWVSGYRIDGRVSLYRLPEANLKVPGSGCFVLTDEMDPRWHEWFPTSMKVKGHDGVTSVVLKFHDTRADPKGQQAASLVLTRSVRDLPDEIEMSFTLSGYERARRLKPKTDYGFLQLCGMVAMIIRGDMSRQITRMNERGHQKLLAIDVQAEQLPDELRHAAAGWIQEIMTDPNTEKPEGGDDA
;
A
#
# COMPACT_ATOMS: atom_id res chain seq x y z
N MET A 1 -7.29 -13.27 -12.67
CA MET A 1 -6.41 -14.17 -11.90
C MET A 1 -5.22 -13.39 -11.36
N GLY A 2 -4.93 -13.50 -10.06
CA GLY A 2 -3.75 -12.87 -9.42
C GLY A 2 -2.50 -13.73 -9.56
N VAL A 3 -1.32 -13.12 -9.44
CA VAL A 3 -0.02 -13.80 -9.47
C VAL A 3 0.29 -14.50 -8.15
N ASN A 4 1.13 -15.52 -8.19
CA ASN A 4 1.65 -16.12 -6.96
C ASN A 4 2.83 -15.28 -6.46
N LEU A 5 2.80 -14.87 -5.20
CA LEU A 5 3.89 -14.12 -4.59
C LEU A 5 4.83 -15.09 -3.87
N PRO A 6 6.13 -15.14 -4.24
CA PRO A 6 7.13 -15.90 -3.48
C PRO A 6 7.19 -15.44 -2.02
N GLY A 7 7.38 -16.37 -1.09
CA GLY A 7 7.36 -16.09 0.35
C GLY A 7 8.69 -15.55 0.90
N ASP A 8 9.78 -15.81 0.20
CA ASP A 8 11.17 -15.49 0.53
C ASP A 8 11.68 -14.23 -0.18
N VAL A 9 10.97 -13.74 -1.19
CA VAL A 9 11.34 -12.52 -1.91
C VAL A 9 10.92 -11.28 -1.14
N THR A 10 11.81 -10.29 -1.11
CA THR A 10 11.59 -8.97 -0.54
C THR A 10 11.77 -7.88 -1.59
N VAL A 11 11.08 -6.76 -1.41
CA VAL A 11 11.32 -5.50 -2.14
C VAL A 11 11.66 -4.45 -1.09
N ALA A 12 12.84 -3.83 -1.22
CA ALA A 12 13.32 -2.83 -0.28
C ALA A 12 13.31 -3.32 1.19
N GLY A 13 13.65 -4.59 1.41
CA GLY A 13 13.62 -5.23 2.74
C GLY A 13 12.23 -5.62 3.24
N PHE A 14 11.15 -5.26 2.54
CA PHE A 14 9.78 -5.65 2.88
C PHE A 14 9.39 -6.95 2.19
N ARG A 15 8.75 -7.87 2.92
CA ARG A 15 8.20 -9.09 2.31
C ARG A 15 7.12 -8.74 1.30
N LEU A 16 6.98 -9.52 0.23
CA LEU A 16 5.94 -9.27 -0.78
C LEU A 16 4.50 -9.23 -0.22
N ALA A 17 4.24 -9.92 0.89
CA ALA A 17 2.96 -9.80 1.60
C ALA A 17 2.72 -8.36 2.14
N GLN A 18 3.74 -7.74 2.74
CA GLN A 18 3.68 -6.36 3.23
C GLN A 18 3.56 -5.38 2.06
N VAL A 19 4.34 -5.58 0.99
CA VAL A 19 4.28 -4.77 -0.24
C VAL A 19 2.87 -4.82 -0.85
N LYS A 20 2.29 -6.02 -0.94
CA LYS A 20 0.91 -6.22 -1.40
C LYS A 20 -0.08 -5.45 -0.54
N ASP A 21 0.01 -5.55 0.78
CA ASP A 21 -0.92 -4.88 1.70
C ASP A 21 -0.79 -3.35 1.59
N ALA A 22 0.44 -2.86 1.40
CA ALA A 22 0.73 -1.45 1.15
C ALA A 22 0.10 -0.97 -0.17
N LEU A 23 0.32 -1.69 -1.28
CA LEU A 23 -0.26 -1.37 -2.58
C LEU A 23 -1.80 -1.43 -2.57
N ARG A 24 -2.38 -2.42 -1.88
CA ARG A 24 -3.85 -2.53 -1.68
C ARG A 24 -4.41 -1.36 -0.90
N ALA A 25 -3.68 -0.88 0.09
CA ALA A 25 -4.10 0.27 0.85
C ALA A 25 -4.02 1.54 0.01
N TYR A 26 -2.92 1.73 -0.72
CA TYR A 26 -2.75 2.85 -1.64
C TYR A 26 -3.86 2.87 -2.70
N SER A 27 -4.17 1.73 -3.33
CA SER A 27 -5.16 1.65 -4.40
C SER A 27 -6.59 2.00 -3.96
N ARG A 28 -6.88 2.02 -2.64
CA ARG A 28 -8.21 2.43 -2.13
C ARG A 28 -8.35 3.93 -2.00
N THR A 29 -7.26 4.64 -1.72
CA THR A 29 -7.29 6.07 -1.40
C THR A 29 -6.68 6.92 -2.51
N GLY A 30 -5.66 6.41 -3.19
CA GLY A 30 -4.81 7.14 -4.12
C GLY A 30 -3.96 8.22 -3.44
N GLU A 31 -3.86 8.21 -2.11
CA GLU A 31 -3.28 9.29 -1.33
C GLU A 31 -2.08 8.80 -0.53
N ALA A 32 -0.91 9.41 -0.78
CA ALA A 32 0.34 9.08 -0.09
C ALA A 32 0.23 9.31 1.44
N GLU A 33 -0.51 10.34 1.87
CA GLU A 33 -0.76 10.59 3.30
C GLU A 33 -1.32 9.35 4.00
N ASN A 34 -2.35 8.72 3.41
CA ASN A 34 -2.96 7.52 3.97
C ASN A 34 -2.04 6.31 3.92
N PHE A 35 -1.15 6.23 2.92
CA PHE A 35 -0.13 5.19 2.84
C PHE A 35 0.82 5.25 4.04
N PHE A 36 1.33 6.43 4.36
CA PHE A 36 2.34 6.61 5.41
C PHE A 36 1.85 6.34 6.84
N GLU A 37 0.54 6.43 7.08
CA GLU A 37 -0.04 6.22 8.41
C GLU A 37 -0.35 4.75 8.73
N LEU A 38 -0.23 3.84 7.75
CA LEU A 38 -0.66 2.46 7.92
C LEU A 38 0.39 1.58 8.58
N LYS A 39 0.16 1.33 9.86
CA LYS A 39 1.00 0.48 10.72
C LYS A 39 0.94 -1.02 10.38
N SER A 40 0.03 -1.43 9.51
CA SER A 40 -0.15 -2.84 9.15
C SER A 40 1.00 -3.41 8.31
N PHE A 41 1.76 -2.56 7.59
CA PHE A 41 2.89 -3.01 6.77
C PHE A 41 4.23 -2.38 7.16
N ALA A 42 4.23 -1.18 7.74
CA ALA A 42 5.42 -0.46 8.20
C ALA A 42 5.21 0.12 9.61
N PRO A 43 6.04 -0.21 10.60
CA PRO A 43 5.97 0.34 11.95
C PRO A 43 6.07 1.87 12.01
N THR A 44 6.96 2.46 11.20
CA THR A 44 7.23 3.90 11.21
C THR A 44 6.82 4.57 9.90
N ARG A 45 6.60 5.89 9.97
CA ARG A 45 6.35 6.70 8.77
C ARG A 45 7.56 6.69 7.84
N LEU A 46 8.77 6.75 8.39
CA LEU A 46 10.01 6.72 7.62
C LEU A 46 10.12 5.43 6.80
N GLU A 47 9.89 4.27 7.41
CA GLU A 47 9.87 2.98 6.70
C GLU A 47 8.81 2.94 5.59
N ALA A 48 7.60 3.46 5.87
CA ALA A 48 6.56 3.57 4.85
C ALA A 48 6.99 4.50 3.71
N ALA A 49 7.63 5.63 4.02
CA ALA A 49 8.13 6.57 3.03
C ALA A 49 9.22 5.95 2.14
N VAL A 50 10.16 5.22 2.73
CA VAL A 50 11.18 4.46 1.98
C VAL A 50 10.49 3.47 1.05
N LEU A 51 9.54 2.66 1.53
CA LEU A 51 8.81 1.74 0.68
C LEU A 51 8.08 2.47 -0.45
N TYR A 52 7.38 3.57 -0.17
CA TYR A 52 6.63 4.33 -1.18
C TYR A 52 7.51 4.81 -2.35
N GLU A 53 8.68 5.37 -2.03
CA GLU A 53 9.66 5.82 -3.01
C GLU A 53 10.20 4.66 -3.87
N GLU A 54 10.40 3.50 -3.24
CA GLU A 54 10.81 2.28 -3.93
C GLU A 54 9.72 1.75 -4.88
N LEU A 55 8.45 1.84 -4.47
CA LEU A 55 7.31 1.47 -5.31
C LEU A 55 7.12 2.43 -6.49
N LEU A 56 7.41 3.72 -6.32
CA LEU A 56 7.42 4.71 -7.40
C LEU A 56 8.53 4.42 -8.41
N GLU A 57 9.76 4.21 -7.94
CA GLU A 57 10.91 3.99 -8.81
C GLU A 57 10.80 2.69 -9.61
N ARG A 58 10.26 1.64 -8.99
CA ARG A 58 9.93 0.36 -9.66
C ARG A 58 8.69 0.44 -10.54
N ARG A 59 8.03 1.61 -10.61
CA ARG A 59 6.80 1.85 -11.35
C ARG A 59 5.70 0.87 -10.98
N PHE A 60 5.54 0.56 -9.70
CA PHE A 60 4.37 -0.15 -9.18
C PHE A 60 3.24 0.84 -8.87
N ILE A 61 3.60 2.08 -8.53
CA ILE A 61 2.70 3.21 -8.40
C ILE A 61 2.88 4.11 -9.64
N ASP A 62 1.78 4.60 -10.19
CA ASP A 62 1.81 5.62 -11.23
C ASP A 62 1.59 7.01 -10.61
N PRO A 63 2.63 7.86 -10.52
CA PRO A 63 2.50 9.20 -9.97
C PRO A 63 1.68 10.15 -10.86
N SER A 64 1.47 9.81 -12.13
CA SER A 64 0.75 10.65 -13.10
C SER A 64 -0.75 10.36 -13.19
N ALA A 65 -1.22 9.32 -12.49
CA ALA A 65 -2.60 8.89 -12.54
C ALA A 65 -3.56 9.96 -11.97
N ALA A 66 -4.32 10.59 -12.87
CA ALA A 66 -5.30 11.63 -12.51
C ALA A 66 -6.55 11.08 -11.79
N ALA A 67 -6.78 9.76 -11.83
CA ALA A 67 -7.95 9.10 -11.26
C ALA A 67 -7.56 8.11 -10.15
N ARG A 68 -8.29 8.14 -9.03
CA ARG A 68 -8.10 7.25 -7.87
C ARG A 68 -8.07 5.76 -8.24
N ASP A 69 -8.81 5.39 -9.29
CA ASP A 69 -8.98 4.01 -9.75
C ASP A 69 -7.80 3.48 -10.61
N GLN A 70 -6.84 4.33 -10.98
CA GLN A 70 -5.68 3.98 -11.83
C GLN A 70 -4.34 4.33 -11.17
N THR A 71 -4.29 4.35 -9.84
CA THR A 71 -3.11 4.77 -9.07
C THR A 71 -1.97 3.74 -9.05
N LEU A 72 -2.26 2.50 -9.47
CA LEU A 72 -1.27 1.43 -9.63
C LEU A 72 -1.08 1.10 -11.12
N THR A 73 0.17 0.82 -11.50
CA THR A 73 0.46 0.26 -12.83
C THR A 73 0.02 -1.22 -12.92
N ASP A 74 0.09 -1.83 -14.10
CA ASP A 74 -0.19 -3.26 -14.26
C ASP A 74 0.67 -4.14 -13.35
N SER A 75 1.96 -3.80 -13.19
CA SER A 75 2.88 -4.46 -12.26
C SER A 75 2.46 -4.30 -10.80
N GLY A 76 2.05 -3.09 -10.41
CA GLY A 76 1.52 -2.83 -9.07
C GLY A 76 0.22 -3.58 -8.79
N LEU A 77 -0.70 -3.63 -9.77
CA LEU A 77 -1.94 -4.39 -9.70
C LEU A 77 -1.68 -5.90 -9.62
N ALA A 78 -0.67 -6.41 -10.32
CA ALA A 78 -0.26 -7.81 -10.22
C ALA A 78 0.11 -8.13 -8.75
N LEU A 79 0.99 -7.35 -8.14
CA LEU A 79 1.40 -7.55 -6.75
C LEU A 79 0.24 -7.36 -5.77
N ALA A 80 -0.55 -6.29 -5.90
CA ALA A 80 -1.69 -6.00 -5.03
C ALA A 80 -2.76 -7.11 -5.08
N SER A 81 -2.98 -7.71 -6.26
CA SER A 81 -3.92 -8.83 -6.44
C SER A 81 -3.30 -10.20 -6.16
N GLY A 82 -1.99 -10.27 -5.96
CA GLY A 82 -1.25 -11.52 -5.79
C GLY A 82 -1.61 -12.30 -4.53
N LYS A 83 -1.37 -13.62 -4.53
CA LYS A 83 -1.65 -14.52 -3.41
C LYS A 83 -0.35 -14.84 -2.66
N ALA A 84 -0.25 -14.38 -1.41
CA ALA A 84 0.94 -14.54 -0.55
C ALA A 84 0.86 -15.74 0.42
N LYS A 85 -0.35 -16.15 0.83
CA LYS A 85 -0.56 -17.32 1.69
C LYS A 85 -1.10 -18.47 0.86
N ARG A 86 -0.43 -19.62 0.91
CA ARG A 86 -0.87 -20.85 0.24
C ARG A 86 -1.12 -21.95 1.26
N SER A 87 -2.05 -22.84 0.95
CA SER A 87 -2.31 -24.07 1.71
C SER A 87 -1.79 -25.26 0.92
N SER A 88 -1.45 -26.36 1.60
CA SER A 88 -1.10 -27.60 0.90
C SER A 88 -2.30 -28.15 0.13
N LEU A 89 -2.03 -28.88 -0.96
CA LEU A 89 -3.08 -29.54 -1.74
C LEU A 89 -3.98 -30.42 -0.86
N ARG A 90 -3.40 -31.12 0.11
CA ARG A 90 -4.14 -31.94 1.08
C ARG A 90 -5.20 -31.15 1.87
N VAL A 91 -4.84 -29.95 2.33
CA VAL A 91 -5.79 -29.08 3.06
C VAL A 91 -6.90 -28.61 2.14
N ALA A 92 -6.56 -28.25 0.91
CA ALA A 92 -7.55 -27.85 -0.09
C ALA A 92 -8.51 -29.00 -0.45
N GLN A 93 -7.99 -30.21 -0.64
CA GLN A 93 -8.80 -31.39 -0.91
C GLN A 93 -9.79 -31.67 0.21
N LYS A 94 -9.36 -31.55 1.47
CA LYS A 94 -10.26 -31.67 2.62
C LYS A 94 -11.42 -30.67 2.56
N VAL A 95 -11.13 -29.41 2.20
CA VAL A 95 -12.16 -28.36 2.06
C VAL A 95 -13.10 -28.65 0.88
N ILE A 96 -12.60 -29.20 -0.22
CA ILE A 96 -13.43 -29.67 -1.33
C ILE A 96 -14.36 -30.79 -0.86
N ASP A 97 -13.84 -31.81 -0.18
CA ASP A 97 -14.65 -32.93 0.30
C ASP A 97 -15.73 -32.47 1.30
N GLU A 98 -15.39 -31.55 2.22
CA GLU A 98 -16.35 -30.94 3.15
C GLU A 98 -17.42 -30.08 2.44
N LEU A 99 -17.08 -29.44 1.31
CA LEU A 99 -18.05 -28.71 0.49
C LEU A 99 -18.99 -29.68 -0.22
N LEU A 100 -18.46 -30.71 -0.87
CA LEU A 100 -19.26 -31.69 -1.61
C LEU A 100 -20.24 -32.43 -0.71
N ALA A 101 -19.81 -32.85 0.48
CA ALA A 101 -20.68 -33.50 1.46
C ALA A 101 -21.84 -32.59 1.89
N ARG A 102 -21.59 -31.29 2.06
CA ARG A 102 -22.63 -30.32 2.43
C ARG A 102 -23.60 -30.06 1.29
N VAL A 103 -23.12 -30.00 0.06
CA VAL A 103 -23.98 -29.86 -1.13
C VAL A 103 -24.89 -31.07 -1.29
N GLU A 104 -24.38 -32.28 -1.05
CA GLU A 104 -25.18 -33.50 -1.06
C GLU A 104 -26.27 -33.47 0.03
N GLU A 105 -25.91 -33.10 1.27
CA GLU A 105 -26.86 -32.92 2.38
C GLU A 105 -27.92 -31.86 2.04
N MET A 106 -27.51 -30.73 1.46
CA MET A 106 -28.41 -29.66 1.05
C MET A 106 -29.42 -30.15 0.00
N ASN A 107 -28.95 -30.83 -1.05
CA ASN A 107 -29.80 -31.34 -2.13
C ASN A 107 -30.80 -32.39 -1.62
N LEU A 108 -30.44 -33.18 -0.60
CA LEU A 108 -31.29 -34.23 -0.04
C LEU A 108 -32.29 -33.73 1.01
N HIS A 109 -31.91 -32.77 1.86
CA HIS A 109 -32.64 -32.53 3.12
C HIS A 109 -33.03 -31.07 3.37
N ALA A 110 -32.44 -30.10 2.66
CA ALA A 110 -32.68 -28.68 2.97
C ALA A 110 -33.90 -28.09 2.23
N HIS A 111 -34.57 -28.87 1.36
CA HIS A 111 -35.64 -28.39 0.48
C HIS A 111 -35.30 -27.02 -0.16
N PRO A 112 -34.14 -26.90 -0.82
CA PRO A 112 -33.67 -25.61 -1.33
C PRO A 112 -34.52 -25.19 -2.54
N LEU A 113 -34.60 -23.88 -2.81
CA LEU A 113 -35.28 -23.41 -4.03
C LEU A 113 -34.58 -23.86 -5.32
N ASN A 114 -33.25 -23.92 -5.24
CA ASN A 114 -32.39 -24.39 -6.31
C ASN A 114 -31.50 -25.51 -5.77
N VAL A 115 -31.36 -26.58 -6.53
CA VAL A 115 -30.42 -27.67 -6.23
C VAL A 115 -29.11 -27.41 -6.97
N VAL A 116 -27.99 -27.79 -6.38
CA VAL A 116 -26.72 -27.82 -7.11
C VAL A 116 -26.74 -29.01 -8.04
N GLN A 117 -26.64 -28.76 -9.35
CA GLN A 117 -26.58 -29.83 -10.34
C GLN A 117 -25.15 -30.30 -10.55
N LYS A 118 -24.22 -29.37 -10.79
CA LYS A 118 -22.83 -29.70 -11.14
C LYS A 118 -21.86 -28.78 -10.45
N ILE A 119 -20.69 -29.31 -10.10
CA ILE A 119 -19.55 -28.52 -9.61
C ILE A 119 -18.33 -28.83 -10.45
N TRP A 120 -17.78 -27.79 -11.05
CA TRP A 120 -16.57 -27.86 -11.85
C TRP A 120 -15.39 -27.26 -11.08
N LEU A 121 -14.32 -28.04 -10.96
CA LEU A 121 -13.06 -27.62 -10.37
C LEU A 121 -12.10 -27.16 -11.48
N PHE A 122 -11.46 -26.01 -11.28
CA PHE A 122 -10.43 -25.52 -12.18
C PHE A 122 -9.27 -24.89 -11.41
N GLY A 123 -8.29 -24.33 -12.12
CA GLY A 123 -7.19 -23.60 -11.50
C GLY A 123 -6.14 -24.50 -10.83
N SER A 124 -5.62 -24.05 -9.67
CA SER A 124 -4.42 -24.66 -9.06
C SER A 124 -4.66 -26.01 -8.38
N ALA A 125 -5.81 -26.19 -7.73
CA ALA A 125 -6.19 -27.45 -7.07
C ALA A 125 -6.43 -28.56 -8.10
N MET A 126 -7.13 -28.26 -9.21
CA MET A 126 -7.35 -29.22 -10.30
C MET A 126 -6.05 -29.75 -10.90
N ARG A 127 -5.05 -28.88 -11.05
CA ARG A 127 -3.72 -29.22 -11.60
C ARG A 127 -2.78 -29.88 -10.58
N GLU A 128 -3.30 -30.24 -9.41
CA GLU A 128 -2.55 -30.94 -8.37
C GLU A 128 -1.26 -30.22 -7.96
N GLN A 129 -1.28 -28.88 -7.98
CA GLN A 129 -0.12 -28.12 -7.52
C GLN A 129 0.15 -28.41 -6.03
N PRO A 130 1.42 -28.59 -5.60
CA PRO A 130 1.73 -28.96 -4.21
C PRO A 130 1.13 -28.03 -3.15
N THR A 131 0.97 -26.76 -3.52
CA THR A 131 0.30 -25.74 -2.74
C THR A 131 -0.70 -24.98 -3.60
N VAL A 132 -1.76 -24.44 -3.00
CA VAL A 132 -2.82 -23.66 -3.67
C VAL A 132 -3.11 -22.38 -2.90
N GLY A 133 -3.48 -21.31 -3.60
CA GLY A 133 -3.86 -20.05 -2.95
C GLY A 133 -5.33 -20.04 -2.48
N ASP A 134 -6.19 -20.60 -3.31
CA ASP A 134 -7.63 -20.82 -3.14
C ASP A 134 -8.05 -21.98 -4.07
N ILE A 135 -9.33 -22.33 -4.00
CA ILE A 135 -10.00 -23.37 -4.77
C ILE A 135 -10.96 -22.63 -5.70
N ASP A 136 -10.71 -22.76 -7.00
CA ASP A 136 -11.53 -22.16 -8.04
C ASP A 136 -12.63 -23.15 -8.45
N LEU A 137 -13.90 -22.79 -8.19
CA LEU A 137 -15.07 -23.63 -8.44
C LEU A 137 -16.13 -22.86 -9.23
N ALA A 138 -16.79 -23.54 -10.16
CA ALA A 138 -18.01 -23.07 -10.78
C ALA A 138 -19.16 -24.01 -10.41
N ILE A 139 -20.18 -23.47 -9.75
CA ILE A 139 -21.29 -24.23 -9.17
C ILE A 139 -22.55 -23.97 -10.00
N GLU A 140 -22.95 -24.96 -10.79
CA GLU A 140 -24.18 -24.92 -11.57
C GLU A 140 -25.36 -25.30 -10.68
N MET A 141 -26.39 -24.44 -10.67
CA MET A 141 -27.63 -24.68 -9.95
C MET A 141 -28.80 -24.77 -10.93
N ALA A 142 -29.81 -25.57 -10.58
CA ALA A 142 -31.08 -25.60 -11.29
C ALA A 142 -32.25 -25.52 -10.32
N ARG A 143 -33.44 -25.24 -10.87
CA ARG A 143 -34.68 -25.22 -10.11
C ARG A 143 -34.89 -26.57 -9.43
N ASN A 144 -35.24 -26.56 -8.14
CA ASN A 144 -35.60 -27.78 -7.44
C ASN A 144 -36.92 -28.35 -8.01
N PRO A 145 -36.95 -29.61 -8.49
CA PRO A 145 -38.15 -30.23 -9.05
C PRO A 145 -39.30 -30.38 -8.05
N GLU A 146 -39.03 -30.32 -6.74
CA GLU A 146 -40.06 -30.33 -5.68
C GLU A 146 -41.01 -29.12 -5.75
N PHE A 147 -40.58 -28.03 -6.39
CA PHE A 147 -41.38 -26.81 -6.55
C PHE A 147 -41.66 -26.54 -8.04
N PRO A 148 -42.47 -27.39 -8.72
CA PRO A 148 -42.63 -27.37 -10.18
C PRO A 148 -43.41 -26.15 -10.68
N ASP A 149 -44.36 -25.64 -9.89
CA ASP A 149 -45.15 -24.45 -10.21
C ASP A 149 -44.69 -23.20 -9.45
N ASP A 150 -45.07 -22.03 -9.96
CA ASP A 150 -44.64 -20.74 -9.43
C ASP A 150 -45.28 -20.39 -8.08
N GLY A 151 -46.43 -21.00 -7.75
CA GLY A 151 -47.11 -20.81 -6.48
C GLY A 151 -46.34 -21.44 -5.33
N ALA A 152 -46.05 -22.74 -5.43
CA ALA A 152 -45.26 -23.48 -4.45
C ALA A 152 -43.87 -22.87 -4.27
N ARG A 153 -43.23 -22.46 -5.38
CA ARG A 153 -41.94 -21.79 -5.36
C ARG A 153 -42.00 -20.42 -4.66
N SER A 154 -43.02 -19.62 -4.95
CA SER A 154 -43.21 -18.31 -4.32
C SER A 154 -43.45 -18.43 -2.82
N GLU A 155 -44.18 -19.46 -2.39
CA GLU A 155 -44.41 -19.75 -0.97
C GLU A 155 -43.09 -20.10 -0.28
N ARG A 156 -42.31 -21.03 -0.85
CA ARG A 156 -41.01 -21.41 -0.30
C ARG A 156 -40.03 -20.22 -0.27
N LEU A 157 -40.03 -19.38 -1.30
CA LEU A 157 -39.23 -18.15 -1.31
C LEU A 157 -39.62 -17.21 -0.19
N ARG A 158 -40.91 -16.99 0.04
CA ARG A 158 -41.38 -16.15 1.16
C ARG A 158 -40.93 -16.72 2.51
N GLN A 159 -41.01 -18.03 2.70
CA GLN A 159 -40.51 -18.69 3.92
C GLN A 159 -39.02 -18.44 4.13
N LEU A 160 -38.18 -18.67 3.10
CA LEU A 160 -36.74 -18.44 3.20
C LEU A 160 -36.43 -16.97 3.46
N VAL A 161 -37.04 -16.03 2.73
CA VAL A 161 -36.84 -14.60 2.97
C VAL A 161 -37.18 -14.20 4.40
N ASN A 162 -38.23 -14.77 4.99
CA ASN A 162 -38.62 -14.49 6.38
C ASN A 162 -37.66 -15.08 7.42
N LEU A 163 -36.87 -16.11 7.07
CA LEU A 163 -35.84 -16.70 7.93
C LEU A 163 -34.49 -15.98 7.85
N ALA A 164 -34.28 -15.13 6.83
CA ALA A 164 -33.03 -14.39 6.67
C ALA A 164 -32.97 -13.16 7.59
N PRO A 165 -31.78 -12.76 8.08
CA PRO A 165 -31.61 -11.59 8.96
C PRO A 165 -32.27 -10.31 8.41
N ASP A 166 -32.96 -9.57 9.28
CA ASP A 166 -33.76 -8.40 8.89
C ASP A 166 -32.96 -7.23 8.35
N HIS A 167 -31.68 -7.11 8.72
CA HIS A 167 -30.81 -6.06 8.20
C HIS A 167 -30.40 -6.27 6.74
N LEU A 168 -30.67 -7.44 6.15
CA LEU A 168 -30.35 -7.71 4.75
C LEU A 168 -31.47 -7.19 3.84
N PRO A 169 -31.13 -6.47 2.74
CA PRO A 169 -32.12 -6.07 1.76
C PRO A 169 -32.72 -7.31 1.07
N TYR A 170 -33.99 -7.23 0.66
CA TYR A 170 -34.77 -8.37 0.12
C TYR A 170 -34.02 -9.20 -0.93
N PHE A 171 -33.40 -8.54 -1.91
CA PHE A 171 -32.69 -9.20 -3.00
C PHE A 171 -31.43 -9.98 -2.56
N ARG A 172 -30.88 -9.70 -1.37
CA ARG A 172 -29.75 -10.46 -0.80
C ARG A 172 -30.20 -11.60 0.11
N LYS A 173 -31.44 -11.60 0.59
CA LYS A 173 -31.93 -12.62 1.53
C LYS A 173 -31.94 -14.02 0.92
N LEU A 174 -32.28 -14.15 -0.37
CA LEU A 174 -32.21 -15.44 -1.08
C LEU A 174 -30.76 -15.92 -1.23
N ASN A 175 -29.88 -15.07 -1.78
CA ASN A 175 -28.46 -15.40 -1.96
C ASN A 175 -27.80 -15.77 -0.63
N TRP A 176 -28.20 -15.14 0.47
CA TRP A 176 -27.71 -15.47 1.81
C TRP A 176 -28.00 -16.92 2.20
N HIS A 177 -29.21 -17.42 1.92
CA HIS A 177 -29.57 -18.82 2.21
C HIS A 177 -28.82 -19.80 1.30
N GLU A 178 -28.76 -19.51 0.01
CA GLU A 178 -28.05 -20.36 -0.96
C GLU A 178 -26.56 -20.46 -0.61
N GLU A 179 -25.91 -19.31 -0.37
CA GLU A 179 -24.50 -19.29 0.00
C GLU A 179 -24.23 -20.00 1.34
N ARG A 180 -25.09 -19.85 2.35
CA ARG A 180 -24.91 -20.57 3.62
C ARG A 180 -25.17 -22.05 3.51
N SER A 181 -26.12 -22.45 2.67
CA SER A 181 -26.41 -23.87 2.45
C SER A 181 -25.24 -24.56 1.75
N ILE A 182 -24.60 -23.88 0.79
CA ILE A 182 -23.43 -24.41 0.07
C ILE A 182 -22.15 -24.30 0.92
N PHE A 183 -21.84 -23.12 1.43
CA PHE A 183 -20.54 -22.82 2.06
C PHE A 183 -20.54 -22.92 3.59
N GLY A 184 -21.67 -23.21 4.22
CA GLY A 184 -21.83 -23.23 5.67
C GLY A 184 -22.02 -21.84 6.27
N GLU A 185 -22.00 -21.74 7.61
CA GLU A 185 -22.21 -20.47 8.33
C GLU A 185 -21.25 -19.36 7.92
N ARG A 186 -20.03 -19.75 7.54
CA ARG A 186 -18.99 -18.86 7.04
C ARG A 186 -18.22 -19.59 5.95
N ARG A 187 -18.09 -18.93 4.79
CA ARG A 187 -17.26 -19.42 3.69
C ARG A 187 -15.81 -19.60 4.15
N HIS A 188 -15.27 -20.79 3.91
CA HIS A 188 -13.86 -21.08 4.16
C HIS A 188 -12.96 -20.17 3.30
N ALA A 189 -11.83 -19.70 3.84
CA ALA A 189 -10.96 -18.76 3.13
C ALA A 189 -10.42 -19.29 1.79
N LEU A 190 -10.23 -20.61 1.67
CA LEU A 190 -9.83 -21.26 0.42
C LEU A 190 -10.94 -21.30 -0.63
N LEU A 191 -12.21 -21.07 -0.28
CA LEU A 191 -13.31 -21.03 -1.25
C LEU A 191 -13.57 -19.60 -1.76
N ALA A 192 -12.60 -18.69 -1.61
CA ALA A 192 -12.72 -17.32 -2.09
C ALA A 192 -12.89 -17.22 -3.62
N GLY A 193 -12.35 -18.17 -4.38
CA GLY A 193 -12.51 -18.31 -5.83
C GLY A 193 -13.68 -19.22 -6.26
N ALA A 194 -14.56 -19.62 -5.33
CA ALA A 194 -15.75 -20.39 -5.66
C ALA A 194 -16.90 -19.44 -6.04
N HIS A 195 -17.52 -19.70 -7.19
CA HIS A 195 -18.59 -18.90 -7.77
C HIS A 195 -19.84 -19.74 -8.06
N ILE A 196 -21.01 -19.17 -7.78
CA ILE A 196 -22.31 -19.72 -8.19
C ILE A 196 -22.57 -19.24 -9.62
N GLY A 197 -22.81 -20.18 -10.53
CA GLY A 197 -22.91 -19.95 -11.97
C GLY A 197 -21.69 -20.46 -12.74
N LEU A 198 -21.87 -20.57 -14.07
CA LEU A 198 -20.83 -21.07 -14.99
C LEU A 198 -20.17 -19.96 -15.82
N ASP A 199 -20.71 -18.74 -15.82
CA ASP A 199 -20.31 -17.66 -16.73
C ASP A 199 -18.81 -17.37 -16.71
N GLU A 200 -18.19 -17.35 -15.53
CA GLU A 200 -16.76 -17.08 -15.39
C GLU A 200 -15.90 -18.21 -15.99
N LEU A 201 -16.23 -19.47 -15.67
CA LEU A 201 -15.52 -20.63 -16.22
C LEU A 201 -15.69 -20.71 -17.75
N GLU A 202 -16.89 -20.45 -18.24
CA GLU A 202 -17.19 -20.42 -19.68
C GLU A 202 -16.37 -19.35 -20.40
N ARG A 203 -16.27 -18.14 -19.83
CA ARG A 203 -15.49 -17.03 -20.40
C ARG A 203 -13.99 -17.23 -20.28
N LEU A 204 -13.53 -17.94 -19.24
CA LEU A 204 -12.10 -18.22 -19.05
C LEU A 204 -11.55 -19.19 -20.10
N GLY A 205 -12.36 -20.18 -20.50
CA GLY A 205 -11.93 -21.20 -21.46
C GLY A 205 -10.71 -22.01 -21.00
N VAL A 206 -10.61 -22.25 -19.70
CA VAL A 206 -9.48 -22.96 -19.06
C VAL A 206 -9.79 -24.44 -18.83
N PRO A 207 -8.76 -25.30 -18.68
CA PRO A 207 -8.97 -26.69 -18.30
C PRO A 207 -9.74 -26.80 -16.98
N CYS A 208 -10.64 -27.78 -16.91
CA CYS A 208 -11.49 -28.01 -15.75
C CYS A 208 -11.86 -29.49 -15.61
N ARG A 209 -12.35 -29.87 -14.43
CA ARG A 209 -12.78 -31.22 -14.08
C ARG A 209 -14.15 -31.17 -13.44
N LEU A 210 -15.07 -32.05 -13.85
CA LEU A 210 -16.33 -32.23 -13.15
C LEU A 210 -16.07 -33.07 -11.89
N ILE A 211 -16.44 -32.53 -10.72
CA ILE A 211 -16.21 -33.19 -9.42
C ILE A 211 -17.49 -33.51 -8.65
N PHE A 212 -18.63 -32.99 -9.13
CA PHE A 212 -19.96 -33.29 -8.61
C PHE A 212 -20.97 -33.26 -9.75
N ASP A 213 -21.84 -34.25 -9.80
CA ASP A 213 -22.97 -34.33 -10.72
C ASP A 213 -24.16 -35.00 -10.01
N TRP A 214 -25.21 -34.22 -9.77
CA TRP A 214 -26.41 -34.67 -9.06
C TRP A 214 -27.13 -35.81 -9.78
N GLU A 215 -27.18 -35.78 -11.12
CA GLU A 215 -27.84 -36.83 -11.89
C GLU A 215 -27.07 -38.16 -11.83
N ARG A 216 -25.76 -38.11 -11.55
CA ARG A 216 -24.89 -39.28 -11.40
C ARG A 216 -24.71 -39.72 -9.94
N GLY A 217 -25.52 -39.18 -9.03
CA GLY A 217 -25.49 -39.57 -7.61
C GLY A 217 -24.46 -38.83 -6.75
N GLY A 218 -24.02 -37.64 -7.17
CA GLY A 218 -23.19 -36.76 -6.34
C GLY A 218 -21.73 -36.68 -6.77
N LYS A 219 -20.80 -37.04 -5.89
CA LYS A 219 -19.35 -36.90 -6.16
C LYS A 219 -18.93 -37.75 -7.37
N VAL A 220 -18.21 -37.12 -8.29
CA VAL A 220 -17.61 -37.77 -9.47
C VAL A 220 -16.12 -37.40 -9.58
N ASP A 221 -15.35 -38.12 -10.40
CA ASP A 221 -13.95 -37.83 -10.68
C ASP A 221 -13.67 -38.07 -12.16
N ASP A 222 -14.24 -37.19 -12.99
CA ASP A 222 -14.07 -37.27 -14.43
C ASP A 222 -12.66 -36.82 -14.85
N ASP A 223 -12.26 -37.16 -16.08
CA ASP A 223 -11.00 -36.67 -16.64
C ASP A 223 -11.00 -35.13 -16.80
N VAL A 224 -9.80 -34.55 -16.74
CA VAL A 224 -9.62 -33.11 -17.01
C VAL A 224 -9.91 -32.84 -18.48
N VAL A 225 -10.90 -32.00 -18.75
CA VAL A 225 -11.21 -31.51 -20.10
C VAL A 225 -10.46 -30.21 -20.39
N PRO A 226 -10.05 -29.94 -21.65
CA PRO A 226 -9.30 -28.71 -21.99
C PRO A 226 -10.06 -27.42 -21.72
N ARG A 227 -11.40 -27.47 -21.75
CA ARG A 227 -12.32 -26.36 -21.42
C ARG A 227 -13.71 -26.90 -21.10
N HIS A 228 -14.51 -26.10 -20.41
CA HIS A 228 -15.90 -26.43 -20.14
C HIS A 228 -16.70 -26.64 -21.45
N PRO A 229 -17.63 -27.61 -21.54
CA PRO A 229 -18.35 -27.91 -22.78
C PRO A 229 -19.15 -26.75 -23.38
N ARG A 230 -19.61 -25.81 -22.53
CA ARG A 230 -20.32 -24.58 -22.95
C ARG A 230 -19.39 -23.42 -23.30
N SER A 231 -18.07 -23.57 -23.14
CA SER A 231 -17.09 -22.52 -23.43
C SER A 231 -16.72 -22.49 -24.91
N ASN A 232 -16.79 -21.30 -25.53
CA ASN A 232 -16.25 -21.05 -26.87
C ASN A 232 -14.75 -20.70 -26.87
N GLY A 233 -14.10 -20.75 -25.70
CA GLY A 233 -12.72 -20.27 -25.48
C GLY A 233 -12.67 -19.01 -24.63
N ARG A 234 -11.46 -18.48 -24.44
CA ARG A 234 -11.23 -17.28 -23.62
C ARG A 234 -11.89 -16.06 -24.27
N SER A 235 -12.75 -15.35 -23.54
CA SER A 235 -13.36 -14.10 -24.00
C SER A 235 -12.30 -13.00 -24.17
N ASN A 236 -12.41 -12.24 -25.27
CA ASN A 236 -11.56 -11.06 -25.54
C ASN A 236 -11.79 -9.92 -24.55
N GLU A 237 -12.90 -9.93 -23.80
CA GLU A 237 -13.19 -8.95 -22.75
C GLU A 237 -12.44 -9.23 -21.45
N MET A 238 -11.84 -10.42 -21.30
CA MET A 238 -11.08 -10.75 -20.10
C MET A 238 -9.69 -10.12 -20.16
N PRO A 239 -9.28 -9.36 -19.12
CA PRO A 239 -7.92 -8.84 -19.06
C PRO A 239 -6.91 -9.98 -19.14
N ALA A 240 -5.76 -9.71 -19.75
CA ALA A 240 -4.65 -10.64 -19.79
C ALA A 240 -4.31 -11.13 -18.38
N GLN A 241 -3.81 -12.37 -18.29
CA GLN A 241 -3.33 -12.85 -17.00
C GLN A 241 -2.13 -11.98 -16.62
N ARG A 242 -2.20 -11.36 -15.44
CA ARG A 242 -1.07 -10.57 -14.94
C ARG A 242 0.10 -11.51 -14.65
N GLU A 243 1.30 -11.06 -14.93
CA GLU A 243 2.54 -11.75 -14.64
C GLU A 243 3.21 -11.11 -13.41
N LEU A 244 4.02 -11.90 -12.70
CA LEU A 244 4.80 -11.35 -11.60
C LEU A 244 5.82 -10.39 -12.21
N PRO A 245 5.88 -9.12 -11.78
CA PRO A 245 6.83 -8.17 -12.35
C PRO A 245 8.26 -8.59 -12.00
N ASP A 246 9.24 -8.00 -12.69
CA ASP A 246 10.64 -8.15 -12.31
C ASP A 246 10.87 -7.57 -10.91
N LEU A 247 11.31 -8.44 -10.00
CA LEU A 247 11.60 -8.09 -8.60
C LEU A 247 13.10 -7.96 -8.36
N THR A 248 13.93 -8.02 -9.40
CA THR A 248 15.37 -7.86 -9.30
C THR A 248 15.70 -6.54 -8.60
N PRO A 249 16.68 -6.51 -7.68
CA PRO A 249 17.15 -5.27 -7.06
C PRO A 249 17.48 -4.21 -8.12
N ILE A 250 17.05 -2.95 -7.91
CA ILE A 250 17.45 -1.86 -8.82
C ILE A 250 18.96 -1.67 -8.72
N ALA A 251 19.64 -1.68 -9.87
CA ALA A 251 21.10 -1.62 -9.92
C ALA A 251 21.67 -0.23 -9.62
N SER A 252 20.92 0.84 -9.87
CA SER A 252 21.34 2.21 -9.55
C SER A 252 21.31 2.48 -8.04
N ILE A 253 22.10 3.46 -7.61
CA ILE A 253 21.89 4.08 -6.29
C ILE A 253 20.52 4.73 -6.23
N ALA A 254 19.95 4.80 -5.03
CA ALA A 254 18.69 5.48 -4.84
C ALA A 254 18.87 6.99 -5.02
N GLN A 255 17.88 7.66 -5.61
CA GLN A 255 17.80 9.11 -5.56
C GLN A 255 17.37 9.58 -4.16
N PRO A 256 17.61 10.85 -3.79
CA PRO A 256 16.98 11.43 -2.60
C PRO A 256 15.47 11.16 -2.59
N MET A 257 14.90 10.91 -1.42
CA MET A 257 13.45 10.79 -1.25
C MET A 257 12.80 12.15 -1.46
N ASN A 258 11.57 12.22 -1.94
CA ASN A 258 10.84 13.47 -1.98
C ASN A 258 10.56 13.95 -0.54
N ALA A 259 11.14 15.07 -0.13
CA ALA A 259 11.07 15.62 1.23
C ALA A 259 9.63 15.86 1.73
N ARG A 260 8.63 15.90 0.83
CA ARG A 260 7.21 15.94 1.21
C ARG A 260 6.77 14.72 2.02
N TRP A 261 7.53 13.62 2.05
CA TRP A 261 7.25 12.50 2.95
C TRP A 261 7.19 12.94 4.43
N VAL A 262 7.98 13.95 4.82
CA VAL A 262 8.00 14.51 6.19
C VAL A 262 6.64 15.12 6.55
N SER A 263 6.01 15.83 5.60
CA SER A 263 4.66 16.37 5.75
C SER A 263 3.55 15.37 5.41
N GLY A 264 3.90 14.15 5.00
CA GLY A 264 2.96 13.15 4.50
C GLY A 264 2.29 13.57 3.19
N TYR A 265 2.96 14.36 2.36
CA TYR A 265 2.45 14.90 1.08
C TYR A 265 1.21 15.77 1.20
N ARG A 266 0.97 16.36 2.37
CA ARG A 266 -0.12 17.33 2.54
C ARG A 266 0.01 18.48 1.54
N ILE A 267 -1.15 18.94 1.06
CA ILE A 267 -1.23 20.04 0.08
C ILE A 267 -0.72 21.37 0.66
N ASP A 268 -0.85 21.56 1.97
CA ASP A 268 -0.36 22.74 2.71
C ASP A 268 1.09 22.61 3.16
N GLY A 269 1.75 21.47 2.89
CA GLY A 269 3.11 21.19 3.31
C GLY A 269 3.35 21.08 4.80
N ARG A 270 2.31 21.17 5.64
CA ARG A 270 2.46 21.21 7.09
C ARG A 270 2.96 19.88 7.64
N VAL A 271 3.97 19.93 8.50
CA VAL A 271 4.47 18.76 9.24
C VAL A 271 3.61 18.54 10.48
N SER A 272 3.13 17.31 10.68
CA SER A 272 2.33 16.92 11.84
C SER A 272 3.18 16.18 12.86
N LEU A 273 3.33 16.76 14.06
CA LEU A 273 4.11 16.19 15.16
C LEU A 273 3.61 14.83 15.63
N TYR A 274 2.29 14.68 15.75
CA TYR A 274 1.66 13.47 16.25
C TYR A 274 1.87 12.25 15.35
N ARG A 275 2.39 12.47 14.14
CA ARG A 275 2.56 11.43 13.12
C ARG A 275 4.03 11.16 12.78
N LEU A 276 4.94 11.73 13.55
CA LEU A 276 6.36 11.39 13.55
C LEU A 276 6.62 10.56 14.82
N PRO A 277 6.47 9.22 14.77
CA PRO A 277 6.53 8.36 15.95
C PRO A 277 7.94 8.20 16.55
N GLU A 278 8.96 8.87 16.00
CA GLU A 278 10.27 9.07 16.65
C GLU A 278 10.09 10.08 17.80
N ALA A 279 9.32 9.68 18.81
CA ALA A 279 8.68 10.49 19.85
C ALA A 279 9.65 11.23 20.80
N ASN A 280 10.95 11.20 20.53
CA ASN A 280 11.97 11.85 21.35
C ASN A 280 12.66 13.03 20.67
N LEU A 281 12.47 13.21 19.35
CA LEU A 281 13.07 14.36 18.68
C LEU A 281 12.33 15.64 19.09
N LYS A 282 13.01 16.57 19.76
CA LYS A 282 12.47 17.89 20.15
C LYS A 282 12.19 18.82 18.95
N VAL A 283 12.56 18.39 17.75
CA VAL A 283 12.39 19.07 16.46
C VAL A 283 12.14 18.03 15.36
N PRO A 284 11.44 18.37 14.28
CA PRO A 284 10.67 19.59 14.04
C PRO A 284 9.44 19.68 14.94
N GLY A 285 9.05 20.90 15.30
CA GLY A 285 7.92 21.29 16.14
C GLY A 285 6.70 21.73 15.32
N SER A 286 5.63 22.17 15.99
CA SER A 286 4.46 22.72 15.32
C SER A 286 4.85 23.95 14.49
N GLY A 287 4.27 24.10 13.30
CA GLY A 287 4.60 25.22 12.42
C GLY A 287 5.74 24.95 11.43
N CYS A 288 6.23 23.71 11.34
CA CYS A 288 7.14 23.31 10.26
C CYS A 288 6.38 23.00 8.97
N PHE A 289 6.95 23.38 7.83
CA PHE A 289 6.39 23.20 6.49
C PHE A 289 7.48 22.79 5.49
N VAL A 290 7.15 21.86 4.61
CA VAL A 290 7.97 21.48 3.46
C VAL A 290 7.30 22.07 2.22
N LEU A 291 7.98 22.97 1.50
CA LEU A 291 7.44 23.68 0.35
C LEU A 291 8.14 23.28 -0.96
N THR A 292 7.35 23.10 -2.01
CA THR A 292 7.77 22.72 -3.37
C THR A 292 7.06 23.60 -4.40
N ASP A 293 7.51 23.56 -5.67
CA ASP A 293 6.94 24.35 -6.77
C ASP A 293 5.44 24.11 -7.00
N GLU A 294 4.94 22.94 -6.60
CA GLU A 294 3.52 22.56 -6.69
C GLU A 294 2.62 23.22 -5.62
N MET A 295 3.19 23.90 -4.63
CA MET A 295 2.41 24.43 -3.51
C MET A 295 1.69 25.74 -3.84
N ASP A 296 0.47 25.83 -3.32
CA ASP A 296 -0.33 27.04 -3.43
C ASP A 296 0.02 28.02 -2.29
N PRO A 297 0.53 29.23 -2.61
CA PRO A 297 0.95 30.20 -1.61
C PRO A 297 -0.19 30.68 -0.71
N ARG A 298 -1.46 30.53 -1.12
CA ARG A 298 -2.64 31.00 -0.35
C ARG A 298 -2.78 30.34 1.01
N TRP A 299 -2.14 29.20 1.24
CA TRP A 299 -2.16 28.48 2.53
C TRP A 299 -1.18 29.05 3.57
N HIS A 300 -0.42 30.09 3.23
CA HIS A 300 0.66 30.61 4.06
C HIS A 300 0.56 32.12 4.28
N GLU A 301 0.54 32.52 5.56
CA GLU A 301 0.52 33.95 5.94
C GLU A 301 1.78 34.71 5.51
N TRP A 302 2.93 34.03 5.56
CA TRP A 302 4.21 34.49 5.03
C TRP A 302 4.75 33.46 4.04
N PHE A 303 5.20 33.91 2.87
CA PHE A 303 5.73 33.03 1.82
C PHE A 303 7.18 33.46 1.49
N PRO A 304 8.18 32.56 1.63
CA PRO A 304 9.58 32.88 1.36
C PRO A 304 9.83 33.40 -0.05
N THR A 305 10.79 34.31 -0.23
CA THR A 305 11.15 34.83 -1.55
C THR A 305 11.86 33.80 -2.42
N SER A 306 12.53 32.81 -1.82
CA SER A 306 13.11 31.65 -2.51
C SER A 306 12.09 30.92 -3.38
N MET A 307 10.83 30.82 -2.95
CA MET A 307 9.74 30.22 -3.73
C MET A 307 9.37 30.98 -5.01
N LYS A 308 9.91 32.20 -5.23
CA LYS A 308 9.78 32.90 -6.53
C LYS A 308 10.68 32.29 -7.60
N VAL A 309 11.74 31.60 -7.20
CA VAL A 309 12.62 30.84 -8.07
C VAL A 309 12.05 29.44 -8.19
N LYS A 310 11.83 28.98 -9.43
CA LYS A 310 11.40 27.60 -9.69
C LYS A 310 12.58 26.63 -9.53
N GLY A 311 12.27 25.35 -9.40
CA GLY A 311 13.24 24.27 -9.28
C GLY A 311 13.18 23.54 -7.94
N HIS A 312 12.17 23.81 -7.10
CA HIS A 312 11.97 23.11 -5.83
C HIS A 312 11.04 21.91 -6.03
N ASP A 313 11.58 20.84 -6.62
CA ASP A 313 10.86 19.59 -6.96
C ASP A 313 10.55 18.69 -5.74
N GLY A 314 11.11 19.03 -4.57
CA GLY A 314 11.03 18.22 -3.36
C GLY A 314 12.01 17.05 -3.33
N VAL A 315 12.71 16.72 -4.41
CA VAL A 315 13.70 15.62 -4.52
C VAL A 315 15.12 16.19 -4.50
N THR A 316 15.48 17.01 -5.47
CA THR A 316 16.81 17.64 -5.54
C THR A 316 16.85 18.93 -4.74
N SER A 317 15.72 19.65 -4.64
CA SER A 317 15.66 20.93 -3.95
C SER A 317 14.30 21.14 -3.28
N VAL A 318 14.31 21.68 -2.07
CA VAL A 318 13.09 21.94 -1.29
C VAL A 318 13.26 23.17 -0.40
N VAL A 319 12.18 23.92 -0.20
CA VAL A 319 12.17 25.04 0.75
C VAL A 319 11.54 24.57 2.05
N LEU A 320 12.31 24.64 3.13
CA LEU A 320 11.85 24.36 4.48
C LEU A 320 11.43 25.67 5.12
N LYS A 321 10.28 25.68 5.79
CA LYS A 321 9.75 26.86 6.45
C LYS A 321 9.32 26.52 7.86
N PHE A 322 9.64 27.41 8.79
CA PHE A 322 9.09 27.41 10.14
C PHE A 322 8.25 28.68 10.34
N HIS A 323 7.02 28.50 10.83
CA HIS A 323 6.15 29.57 11.29
C HIS A 323 5.05 28.99 12.19
N ASP A 324 5.23 29.09 13.50
CA ASP A 324 4.18 28.73 14.47
C ASP A 324 3.19 29.89 14.62
N THR A 325 2.12 29.89 13.83
CA THR A 325 1.11 30.95 13.86
C THR A 325 0.34 31.04 15.18
N ARG A 326 0.36 29.99 16.02
CA ARG A 326 -0.31 29.99 17.32
C ARG A 326 0.54 30.66 18.39
N ALA A 327 1.80 30.27 18.49
CA ALA A 327 2.73 30.81 19.47
C ALA A 327 3.32 32.16 19.04
N ASP A 328 3.43 32.38 17.72
CA ASP A 328 4.02 33.57 17.11
C ASP A 328 3.18 34.06 15.90
N PRO A 329 1.98 34.60 16.15
CA PRO A 329 1.10 35.12 15.10
C PRO A 329 1.73 36.30 14.35
N LYS A 330 2.75 36.95 14.92
CA LYS A 330 3.46 38.06 14.27
C LYS A 330 4.63 37.60 13.39
N GLY A 331 4.94 36.30 13.37
CA GLY A 331 6.04 35.72 12.59
C GLY A 331 7.41 36.29 12.96
N GLN A 332 7.65 36.60 14.23
CA GLN A 332 8.95 37.06 14.73
C GLN A 332 10.04 36.00 14.64
N GLN A 333 9.68 34.72 14.78
CA GLN A 333 10.54 33.55 14.68
C GLN A 333 10.38 32.83 13.34
N ALA A 334 9.54 33.36 12.45
CA ALA A 334 9.31 32.74 11.16
C ALA A 334 10.57 32.83 10.30
N ALA A 335 11.03 31.67 9.87
CA ALA A 335 12.26 31.50 9.11
C ALA A 335 12.08 30.48 7.99
N SER A 336 12.91 30.56 6.97
CA SER A 336 12.96 29.56 5.90
C SER A 336 14.39 29.32 5.45
N LEU A 337 14.60 28.17 4.83
CA LEU A 337 15.87 27.72 4.30
C LEU A 337 15.63 26.86 3.06
N VAL A 338 16.50 26.98 2.06
CA VAL A 338 16.54 26.08 0.92
C VAL A 338 17.51 24.94 1.22
N LEU A 339 17.05 23.71 1.02
CA LEU A 339 17.87 22.50 1.09
C LEU A 339 18.03 21.93 -0.32
N THR A 340 19.26 21.87 -0.81
CA THR A 340 19.62 21.19 -2.07
C THR A 340 20.38 19.90 -1.77
N ARG A 341 20.08 18.83 -2.50
CA ARG A 341 20.54 17.48 -2.21
C ARG A 341 21.04 16.78 -3.46
N SER A 342 22.11 16.01 -3.31
CA SER A 342 22.60 15.12 -4.37
C SER A 342 23.21 13.86 -3.79
N VAL A 343 23.24 12.80 -4.59
CA VAL A 343 23.85 11.51 -4.21
C VAL A 343 24.77 11.08 -5.35
N ARG A 344 25.99 10.66 -5.00
CA ARG A 344 27.00 10.14 -5.93
C ARG A 344 27.40 8.73 -5.53
N ASP A 345 27.48 7.84 -6.52
CA ASP A 345 27.96 6.48 -6.35
C ASP A 345 29.46 6.44 -6.64
N LEU A 346 30.29 6.37 -5.60
CA LEU A 346 31.75 6.23 -5.72
C LEU A 346 32.15 4.75 -5.54
N PRO A 347 33.37 4.32 -5.92
CA PRO A 347 33.75 2.91 -5.84
C PRO A 347 33.54 2.29 -4.44
N ASP A 348 33.98 2.97 -3.39
CA ASP A 348 34.00 2.44 -2.02
C ASP A 348 32.93 3.08 -1.10
N GLU A 349 32.29 4.16 -1.55
CA GLU A 349 31.32 4.91 -0.76
C GLU A 349 30.16 5.46 -1.61
N ILE A 350 29.05 5.75 -0.93
CA ILE A 350 27.96 6.56 -1.47
C ILE A 350 28.06 7.91 -0.75
N GLU A 351 28.30 8.96 -1.53
CA GLU A 351 28.42 10.31 -1.02
C GLU A 351 27.07 11.02 -1.17
N MET A 352 26.61 11.62 -0.07
CA MET A 352 25.36 12.36 0.00
C MET A 352 25.68 13.81 0.40
N SER A 353 25.44 14.75 -0.51
CA SER A 353 25.73 16.17 -0.29
C SER A 353 24.46 16.96 -0.06
N PHE A 354 24.45 17.77 1.00
CA PHE A 354 23.32 18.59 1.46
C PHE A 354 23.77 20.05 1.58
N THR A 355 23.32 20.91 0.68
CA THR A 355 23.68 22.34 0.68
C THR A 355 22.54 23.17 1.26
N LEU A 356 22.85 23.96 2.28
CA LEU A 356 21.93 24.87 2.96
C LEU A 356 22.12 26.29 2.43
N SER A 357 21.06 26.89 1.89
CA SER A 357 21.12 28.23 1.28
C SER A 357 19.80 29.00 1.42
N GLY A 358 19.76 30.24 0.93
CA GLY A 358 18.51 31.01 0.87
C GLY A 358 17.82 31.18 2.22
N TYR A 359 18.60 31.37 3.29
CA TYR A 359 18.04 31.61 4.62
C TYR A 359 17.33 32.98 4.67
N GLU A 360 16.07 32.97 5.07
CA GLU A 360 15.24 34.18 5.18
C GLU A 360 14.54 34.23 6.53
N ARG A 361 14.28 35.46 7.00
CA ARG A 361 13.41 35.73 8.16
C ARG A 361 12.27 36.65 7.74
N ALA A 362 11.08 36.39 8.26
CA ALA A 362 9.92 37.23 7.95
C ALA A 362 10.06 38.68 8.48
N ARG A 363 10.79 38.89 9.59
CA ARG A 363 11.02 40.22 10.19
C ARG A 363 12.43 40.37 10.76
N ARG A 364 13.02 41.56 10.61
CA ARG A 364 14.34 41.97 11.15
C ARG A 364 14.25 42.41 12.62
N LEU A 365 13.83 41.53 13.53
CA LEU A 365 13.99 41.79 14.96
C LEU A 365 15.36 41.28 15.42
N LYS A 366 15.97 41.97 16.39
CA LYS A 366 17.27 41.55 16.97
C LYS A 366 17.13 40.11 17.49
N PRO A 367 18.07 39.20 17.16
CA PRO A 367 17.94 37.79 17.48
C PRO A 367 17.95 37.58 19.00
N LYS A 368 16.91 36.90 19.50
CA LYS A 368 17.11 35.92 20.57
C LYS A 368 17.36 34.57 19.89
N THR A 369 17.88 33.61 20.65
CA THR A 369 18.11 32.19 20.26
C THR A 369 17.23 31.77 19.08
N ASP A 370 17.86 31.39 17.96
CA ASP A 370 17.18 31.20 16.67
C ASP A 370 16.40 29.88 16.63
N TYR A 371 15.32 29.85 17.41
CA TYR A 371 14.43 28.71 17.54
C TYR A 371 13.90 28.28 16.17
N GLY A 372 13.54 29.24 15.31
CA GLY A 372 13.10 28.92 13.94
C GLY A 372 14.17 28.20 13.14
N PHE A 373 15.43 28.65 13.20
CA PHE A 373 16.53 27.96 12.54
C PHE A 373 16.82 26.58 13.13
N LEU A 374 16.72 26.40 14.45
CA LEU A 374 16.84 25.08 15.09
C LEU A 374 15.76 24.12 14.57
N GLN A 375 14.52 24.59 14.39
CA GLN A 375 13.43 23.80 13.80
C GLN A 375 13.74 23.39 12.36
N LEU A 376 14.28 24.32 11.56
CA LEU A 376 14.71 24.04 10.18
C LEU A 376 15.85 23.00 10.16
N CYS A 377 16.84 23.10 11.06
CA CYS A 377 17.91 22.10 11.19
C CYS A 377 17.35 20.72 11.55
N GLY A 378 16.34 20.65 12.43
CA GLY A 378 15.61 19.42 12.72
C GLY A 378 14.92 18.80 11.50
N MET A 379 14.27 19.62 10.67
CA MET A 379 13.69 19.16 9.40
C MET A 379 14.77 18.63 8.44
N VAL A 380 15.91 19.32 8.34
CA VAL A 380 17.05 18.86 7.51
C VAL A 380 17.56 17.50 8.00
N ALA A 381 17.81 17.36 9.30
CA ALA A 381 18.28 16.10 9.89
C ALA A 381 17.31 14.93 9.61
N MET A 382 16.00 15.16 9.71
CA MET A 382 14.99 14.17 9.35
C MET A 382 15.06 13.76 7.87
N ILE A 383 15.20 14.73 6.96
CA ILE A 383 15.31 14.46 5.52
C ILE A 383 16.58 13.66 5.23
N ILE A 384 17.72 14.03 5.84
CA ILE A 384 18.98 13.27 5.74
C ILE A 384 18.78 11.82 6.19
N ARG A 385 18.14 11.59 7.36
CA ARG A 385 17.82 10.24 7.84
C ARG A 385 16.94 9.45 6.87
N GLY A 386 15.97 10.13 6.24
CA GLY A 386 15.18 9.59 5.14
C GLY A 386 16.04 9.04 4.02
N ASP A 387 16.83 9.93 3.43
CA ASP A 387 17.69 9.60 2.31
C ASP A 387 18.69 8.50 2.67
N MET A 388 19.30 8.54 3.87
CA MET A 388 20.18 7.49 4.38
C MET A 388 19.46 6.14 4.50
N SER A 389 18.27 6.12 5.10
CA SER A 389 17.51 4.89 5.28
C SER A 389 17.19 4.24 3.94
N ARG A 390 16.86 5.03 2.92
CA ARG A 390 16.65 4.50 1.56
C ARG A 390 17.94 3.94 0.97
N GLN A 391 19.08 4.62 1.11
CA GLN A 391 20.37 4.10 0.63
C GLN A 391 20.73 2.77 1.31
N ILE A 392 20.62 2.71 2.64
CA ILE A 392 20.90 1.49 3.42
C ILE A 392 20.01 0.33 2.93
N THR A 393 18.72 0.60 2.78
CA THR A 393 17.77 -0.39 2.26
C THR A 393 18.16 -0.89 0.88
N ARG A 394 18.54 0.00 -0.04
CA ARG A 394 19.00 -0.37 -1.39
C ARG A 394 20.28 -1.19 -1.36
N MET A 395 21.26 -0.79 -0.56
CA MET A 395 22.54 -1.51 -0.42
C MET A 395 22.32 -2.93 0.11
N ASN A 396 21.49 -3.05 1.16
CA ASN A 396 21.13 -4.34 1.74
C ASN A 396 20.41 -5.24 0.73
N GLU A 397 19.46 -4.70 -0.04
CA GLU A 397 18.75 -5.44 -1.08
C GLU A 397 19.71 -5.95 -2.18
N ARG A 398 20.76 -5.18 -2.51
CA ARG A 398 21.79 -5.55 -3.50
C ARG A 398 22.88 -6.48 -2.93
N GLY A 399 22.93 -6.67 -1.61
CA GLY A 399 24.05 -7.36 -0.95
C GLY A 399 25.38 -6.61 -1.06
N HIS A 400 25.35 -5.29 -1.21
CA HIS A 400 26.53 -4.43 -1.29
C HIS A 400 26.84 -3.81 0.07
N GLN A 401 28.13 -3.64 0.38
CA GLN A 401 28.58 -2.88 1.55
C GLN A 401 29.45 -1.73 1.07
N LYS A 402 28.96 -0.50 1.24
CA LYS A 402 29.69 0.75 1.00
C LYS A 402 29.58 1.64 2.21
N LEU A 403 30.55 2.53 2.39
CA LEU A 403 30.44 3.61 3.37
C LEU A 403 29.40 4.64 2.91
N LEU A 404 28.67 5.25 3.85
CA LEU A 404 27.83 6.42 3.58
C LEU A 404 28.55 7.66 4.08
N ALA A 405 29.02 8.48 3.14
CA ALA A 405 29.63 9.77 3.43
C ALA A 405 28.58 10.87 3.34
N ILE A 406 28.42 11.65 4.41
CA ILE A 406 27.42 12.70 4.51
C ILE A 406 28.15 14.04 4.59
N ASP A 407 27.95 14.88 3.58
CA ASP A 407 28.53 16.22 3.51
C ASP A 407 27.42 17.27 3.66
N VAL A 408 27.52 18.11 4.69
CA VAL A 408 26.56 19.19 4.97
C VAL A 408 27.26 20.53 4.78
N GLN A 409 26.90 21.21 3.69
CA GLN A 409 27.51 22.46 3.25
C GLN A 409 26.64 23.65 3.69
N ALA A 410 27.22 24.52 4.53
CA ALA A 410 26.54 25.68 5.11
C ALA A 410 27.18 27.02 4.71
N GLU A 411 28.10 27.02 3.73
CA GLU A 411 28.88 28.19 3.31
C GLU A 411 27.99 29.31 2.76
N GLN A 412 26.80 28.96 2.26
CA GLN A 412 25.82 29.91 1.71
C GLN A 412 24.90 30.52 2.80
N LEU A 413 25.07 30.13 4.06
CA LEU A 413 24.36 30.74 5.18
C LEU A 413 25.07 32.02 5.67
N PRO A 414 24.35 32.90 6.40
CA PRO A 414 24.98 33.97 7.18
C PRO A 414 26.05 33.42 8.13
N ASP A 415 27.16 34.15 8.30
CA ASP A 415 28.34 33.72 9.09
C ASP A 415 27.96 33.22 10.50
N GLU A 416 27.02 33.92 11.15
CA GLU A 416 26.49 33.62 12.48
C GLU A 416 25.76 32.26 12.57
N LEU A 417 25.28 31.71 11.46
CA LEU A 417 24.57 30.43 11.40
C LEU A 417 25.43 29.28 10.88
N ARG A 418 26.52 29.55 10.13
CA ARG A 418 27.32 28.53 9.45
C ARG A 418 27.84 27.45 10.42
N HIS A 419 28.41 27.88 11.53
CA HIS A 419 29.00 26.97 12.51
C HIS A 419 27.96 26.22 13.33
N ALA A 420 26.80 26.84 13.60
CA ALA A 420 25.73 26.23 14.37
C ALA A 420 24.97 25.15 13.57
N ALA A 421 24.79 25.36 12.26
CA ALA A 421 23.99 24.49 11.39
C ALA A 421 24.49 23.04 11.38
N ALA A 422 25.76 22.85 11.02
CA ALA A 422 26.37 21.52 10.92
C ALA A 422 26.42 20.83 12.29
N GLY A 423 26.79 21.58 13.34
CA GLY A 423 26.81 21.09 14.71
C GLY A 423 25.44 20.57 15.16
N TRP A 424 24.37 21.37 15.02
CA TRP A 424 23.03 20.95 15.42
C TRP A 424 22.48 19.80 14.58
N ILE A 425 22.69 19.80 13.26
CA ILE A 425 22.25 18.69 12.39
C ILE A 425 22.95 17.40 12.83
N GLN A 426 24.26 17.44 13.05
CA GLN A 426 25.03 16.29 13.52
C GLN A 426 24.53 15.81 14.88
N GLU A 427 24.35 16.73 15.84
CA GLU A 427 23.88 16.44 17.20
C GLU A 427 22.52 15.74 17.18
N ILE A 428 21.55 16.29 16.43
CA ILE A 428 20.21 15.72 16.24
C ILE A 428 20.29 14.34 15.58
N MET A 429 21.19 14.17 14.62
CA MET A 429 21.39 12.90 13.95
C MET A 429 21.97 11.82 14.87
N THR A 430 22.93 12.16 15.74
CA THR A 430 23.63 11.21 16.62
C THR A 430 22.93 10.94 17.95
N ASP A 431 22.22 11.93 18.51
CA ASP A 431 21.50 11.79 19.76
C ASP A 431 20.01 12.13 19.54
N PRO A 432 19.14 11.12 19.42
CA PRO A 432 17.71 11.34 19.24
C PRO A 432 17.02 11.92 20.49
N ASN A 433 17.71 12.03 21.63
CA ASN A 433 17.20 12.58 22.88
C ASN A 433 17.74 13.97 23.21
N THR A 434 18.45 14.64 22.29
CA THR A 434 19.09 15.93 22.51
C THR A 434 18.17 16.89 23.26
N GLU A 435 18.62 17.36 24.42
CA GLU A 435 17.86 18.36 25.15
C GLU A 435 17.81 19.66 24.34
N LYS A 436 16.77 20.50 24.52
CA LYS A 436 16.83 21.86 23.94
C LYS A 436 18.13 22.43 24.48
N PRO A 437 19.03 23.01 23.66
CA PRO A 437 20.18 23.69 24.21
C PRO A 437 19.63 24.64 25.26
N GLU A 438 20.01 24.43 26.52
CA GLU A 438 19.62 25.32 27.61
C GLU A 438 20.06 26.70 27.14
N GLY A 439 19.08 27.53 26.78
CA GLY A 439 19.38 28.89 26.38
C GLY A 439 20.04 29.49 27.60
N GLY A 440 21.35 29.73 27.51
CA GLY A 440 22.12 30.37 28.57
C GLY A 440 21.44 31.68 28.92
N ASP A 441 20.70 31.67 30.02
CA ASP A 441 20.31 32.87 30.75
C ASP A 441 21.57 33.35 31.48
N ASP A 442 22.53 33.92 30.73
CA ASP A 442 23.63 34.69 31.29
C ASP A 442 23.42 36.18 30.95
N ALA A 443 23.25 36.95 32.03
CA ALA A 443 23.32 38.41 32.26
C ALA A 443 23.42 39.39 31.08
#